data_AF-A0AAT9GYI9-F1
#
_entry.id   AF-A0AAT9GYI9-F1
#
_cell.length_a   1.000
_cell.length_b   1.000
_cell.length_c   1.000
_cell.angle_alpha   90.00
_cell.angle_beta   90.00
_cell.angle_gamma   90.00
#
_symmetry.space_group_name_H-M   'P 1'
#
loop_
_entity.id
_entity.type
_entity.pdbx_description
1 polymer ?
#
loop_
_entity_poly.entity_id
_entity_poly.type
_entity_poly.pdbx_seq_one_letter_code
_entity_poly.pdbx_strand_id
1 'polypeptide(L)'
;MKRNLLLNFLNEEHKEKANDQLFFDYLHFNLNNRIYSYGAQFKSPNEYERDLKKRIKDKLFNFGIKIYAFLFSCFKKKTDIDVILSSAYFNLNNNSELNEYLLITPPWIFGKNQKYFEYSFFKQTFELNHKLAGDFKDLLKPDFISLAKRYKFDFKEYVVRHNIKALFLPQDIGFFEKMAIDVFKELNLPTFNFIHGLPGIYNDIDYNRTDYLVVWGESIKKNFVKAGLNPDKIIVNGHPKYSSLSLDQNLRFELDNILIITKSLNGSQFSDSLIVGDRSNLIYYLLSIKKVLEKLGVKKVRLRPHPSENIDWYHKYIEKDFFVFDTDDLKTSLTNSSLVIGGTSTTFLEALIEGVNYVVYEPLIEDTLIDGFYPVAPFDRSEKKVPVARSEEELEEILTKKVFVDLTILNDYISKEFKTDAVLNLLKTKTK
;
A
#
# COMPACT_ATOMS: atom_id res chain seq x y z
N MET A 1 21.26 7.07 8.64
CA MET A 1 20.50 5.81 8.48
C MET A 1 20.96 4.79 9.53
N LYS A 2 20.06 4.25 10.37
CA LYS A 2 20.41 3.28 11.43
C LYS A 2 20.35 1.86 10.87
N ARG A 3 21.27 0.99 11.28
CA ARG A 3 21.25 -0.45 10.92
C ARG A 3 20.18 -1.17 11.76
N ASN A 4 19.43 -2.08 11.15
CA ASN A 4 18.53 -2.99 11.88
C ASN A 4 19.34 -4.12 12.52
N LEU A 5 19.88 -3.87 13.72
CA LEU A 5 20.80 -4.79 14.40
C LEU A 5 20.17 -6.16 14.69
N LEU A 6 18.88 -6.21 15.02
CA LEU A 6 18.18 -7.46 15.33
C LEU A 6 18.06 -8.36 14.11
N LEU A 7 17.66 -7.79 12.96
CA LEU A 7 17.54 -8.59 11.73
C LEU A 7 18.90 -8.99 11.17
N ASN A 8 19.93 -8.14 11.33
CA ASN A 8 21.30 -8.52 11.02
C ASN A 8 21.78 -9.69 11.88
N PHE A 9 21.52 -9.64 13.19
CA PHE A 9 21.84 -10.73 14.11
C PHE A 9 21.15 -12.04 13.69
N LEU A 10 19.85 -12.00 13.39
CA LEU A 10 19.11 -13.18 12.92
C LEU A 10 19.68 -13.72 11.59
N ASN A 11 20.02 -12.83 10.65
CA ASN A 11 20.65 -13.23 9.39
C ASN A 11 22.02 -13.89 9.60
N GLU A 12 22.81 -13.41 10.57
CA GLU A 12 24.11 -13.99 10.93
C GLU A 12 23.96 -15.34 11.62
N GLU A 13 23.05 -15.46 12.59
CA GLU A 13 22.80 -16.70 13.35
C GLU A 13 22.34 -17.85 12.42
N HIS A 14 21.59 -17.52 11.37
CA HIS A 14 21.05 -18.50 10.43
C HIS A 14 21.87 -18.65 9.14
N LYS A 15 23.02 -17.98 9.03
CA LYS A 15 23.87 -17.94 7.82
C LYS A 15 24.42 -19.31 7.43
N GLU A 16 24.64 -20.20 8.39
CA GLU A 16 25.15 -21.57 8.15
C GLU A 16 24.10 -22.51 7.54
N LYS A 17 22.82 -22.11 7.55
CA LYS A 17 21.70 -22.86 6.96
C LYS A 17 21.14 -22.07 5.78
N ALA A 18 21.84 -22.08 4.65
CA ALA A 18 21.46 -21.32 3.45
C ALA A 18 19.96 -21.46 3.05
N ASN A 19 19.35 -22.64 3.27
CA ASN A 19 17.93 -22.88 3.01
C ASN A 19 16.96 -22.22 4.00
N ASP A 20 17.40 -21.82 5.19
CA ASP A 20 16.59 -21.11 6.19
C ASP A 20 16.65 -19.59 5.95
N GLN A 21 17.78 -19.08 5.46
CA GLN A 21 17.97 -17.65 5.17
C GLN A 21 16.90 -17.07 4.23
N LEU A 22 16.49 -17.84 3.21
CA LEU A 22 15.42 -17.46 2.30
C LEU A 22 14.08 -17.19 3.03
N PHE A 23 13.75 -18.01 4.03
CA PHE A 23 12.50 -17.86 4.79
C PHE A 23 12.56 -16.70 5.78
N PHE A 24 13.75 -16.36 6.30
CA PHE A 24 13.94 -15.15 7.08
C PHE A 24 13.78 -13.89 6.23
N ASP A 25 14.23 -13.91 4.96
CA ASP A 25 13.95 -12.82 4.03
C ASP A 25 12.44 -12.67 3.77
N TYR A 26 11.71 -13.77 3.59
CA TYR A 26 10.25 -13.72 3.48
C TYR A 26 9.60 -13.10 4.73
N LEU A 27 10.15 -13.40 5.92
CA LEU A 27 9.64 -12.91 7.20
C LEU A 27 10.03 -11.46 7.52
N HIS A 28 10.98 -10.85 6.81
CA HIS A 28 11.55 -9.54 7.14
C HIS A 28 10.49 -8.48 7.49
N PHE A 29 9.49 -8.29 6.61
CA PHE A 29 8.41 -7.34 6.81
C PHE A 29 7.55 -7.68 8.04
N ASN A 30 7.24 -8.96 8.23
CA ASN A 30 6.42 -9.44 9.34
C ASN A 30 7.13 -9.26 10.69
N LEU A 31 8.43 -9.56 10.76
CA LEU A 31 9.25 -9.38 11.95
C LEU A 31 9.34 -7.89 12.32
N ASN A 32 9.60 -7.01 11.34
CA ASN A 32 9.60 -5.57 11.56
C ASN A 32 8.23 -5.08 12.04
N ASN A 33 7.14 -5.51 11.41
CA ASN A 33 5.80 -5.10 11.80
C ASN A 33 5.50 -5.42 13.28
N ARG A 34 5.97 -6.56 13.82
CA ARG A 34 5.80 -6.92 15.24
C ARG A 34 6.45 -5.94 16.21
N ILE A 35 7.50 -5.25 15.78
CA ILE A 35 8.28 -4.32 16.61
C ILE A 35 7.82 -2.88 16.39
N TYR A 36 7.58 -2.48 15.13
CA TYR A 36 7.36 -1.08 14.76
C TYR A 36 5.89 -0.68 14.65
N SER A 37 4.94 -1.63 14.64
CA SER A 37 3.50 -1.34 14.74
C SER A 37 3.07 -1.22 16.21
N TYR A 38 3.53 -0.19 16.89
CA TYR A 38 3.29 0.03 18.33
C TYR A 38 2.52 1.33 18.61
N GLY A 39 1.87 1.39 19.77
CA GLY A 39 1.21 2.60 20.25
C GLY A 39 -0.24 2.84 19.77
N ALA A 40 -0.98 3.60 20.57
CA ALA A 40 -2.41 3.81 20.42
C ALA A 40 -2.82 4.72 19.26
N GLN A 41 -1.86 5.34 18.55
CA GLN A 41 -2.12 6.13 17.34
C GLN A 41 -2.57 5.25 16.16
N PHE A 42 -2.27 3.95 16.18
CA PHE A 42 -2.82 2.99 15.22
C PHE A 42 -4.15 2.41 15.73
N LYS A 43 -5.08 2.07 14.81
CA LYS A 43 -6.35 1.39 15.17
C LYS A 43 -6.14 -0.03 15.69
N SER A 44 -5.05 -0.68 15.27
CA SER A 44 -4.76 -2.09 15.58
C SER A 44 -3.25 -2.31 15.64
N PRO A 45 -2.54 -1.71 16.62
CA PRO A 45 -1.12 -1.98 16.82
C PRO A 45 -0.92 -3.44 17.25
N ASN A 46 0.28 -3.99 17.04
CA ASN A 46 0.58 -5.37 17.41
C ASN A 46 0.64 -5.58 18.94
N GLU A 47 0.85 -4.52 19.71
CA GLU A 47 0.76 -4.55 21.19
C GLU A 47 -0.68 -4.68 21.70
N TYR A 48 -1.68 -4.47 20.85
CA TYR A 48 -3.07 -4.46 21.29
C TYR A 48 -3.55 -5.87 21.60
N GLU A 49 -3.84 -6.13 22.88
CA GLU A 49 -4.52 -7.35 23.29
C GLU A 49 -5.96 -7.35 22.78
N ARG A 50 -6.29 -8.36 21.97
CA ARG A 50 -7.66 -8.54 21.49
C ARG A 50 -8.58 -8.91 22.64
N ASP A 51 -9.65 -8.14 22.80
CA ASP A 51 -10.75 -8.46 23.70
C ASP A 51 -11.44 -9.79 23.34
N LEU A 52 -12.18 -10.36 24.29
CA LEU A 52 -12.86 -11.65 24.13
C LEU A 52 -13.86 -11.64 22.96
N LYS A 53 -14.57 -10.53 22.74
CA LYS A 53 -15.58 -10.41 21.68
C LYS A 53 -14.94 -10.46 20.29
N LYS A 54 -13.81 -9.78 20.09
CA LYS A 54 -12.99 -9.84 18.87
C LYS A 54 -12.46 -11.26 18.65
N ARG A 55 -11.93 -11.91 19.68
CA ARG A 55 -11.47 -13.32 19.58
C ARG A 55 -12.59 -14.28 19.15
N ILE A 56 -13.81 -14.10 19.69
CA ILE A 56 -14.97 -14.91 19.29
C ILE A 56 -15.36 -14.63 17.83
N LYS A 57 -15.42 -13.35 17.44
CA LYS A 57 -15.72 -12.94 16.06
C LYS A 57 -14.72 -13.53 15.07
N ASP A 58 -13.43 -13.51 15.40
CA ASP A 58 -12.37 -14.08 14.58
C ASP A 58 -12.53 -15.60 14.45
N LYS A 59 -12.84 -16.31 15.54
CA LYS A 59 -13.12 -17.75 15.52
C LYS A 59 -14.32 -18.09 14.63
N LEU A 60 -15.41 -17.34 14.74
CA LEU A 60 -16.61 -17.53 13.91
C LEU A 60 -16.31 -17.26 12.43
N PHE A 61 -15.59 -16.18 12.14
CA PHE A 61 -15.16 -15.85 10.78
C PHE A 61 -14.28 -16.95 10.18
N ASN A 62 -13.28 -17.41 10.93
CA ASN A 62 -12.39 -18.50 10.54
C ASN A 62 -13.15 -19.81 10.29
N PHE A 63 -14.14 -20.13 11.12
CA PHE A 63 -15.00 -21.28 10.92
C PHE A 63 -15.84 -21.16 9.65
N GLY A 64 -16.44 -19.98 9.43
CA GLY A 64 -17.21 -19.68 8.22
C GLY A 64 -16.39 -19.82 6.94
N ILE A 65 -15.15 -19.30 6.92
CA ILE A 65 -14.25 -19.46 5.77
C ILE A 65 -13.92 -20.93 5.52
N LYS A 66 -13.66 -21.73 6.56
CA LYS A 66 -13.38 -23.16 6.41
C LYS A 66 -14.56 -23.92 5.81
N ILE A 67 -15.78 -23.65 6.26
CA ILE A 67 -17.00 -24.23 5.67
C ILE A 67 -17.15 -23.80 4.22
N TYR A 68 -17.01 -22.50 3.95
CA TYR A 68 -17.12 -21.96 2.60
C TYR A 68 -16.11 -22.61 1.64
N ALA A 69 -14.85 -22.73 2.07
CA ALA A 69 -13.79 -23.37 1.30
C ALA A 69 -14.07 -24.85 1.05
N PHE A 70 -14.57 -25.57 2.05
CA PHE A 70 -14.97 -26.96 1.92
C PHE A 70 -16.11 -27.12 0.91
N LEU A 71 -17.21 -26.39 1.10
CA LEU A 71 -18.37 -26.45 0.20
C LEU A 71 -17.95 -26.10 -1.23
N PHE A 72 -17.23 -25.00 -1.43
CA PHE A 72 -16.79 -24.59 -2.77
C PHE A 72 -15.89 -25.64 -3.44
N SER A 73 -15.02 -26.30 -2.68
CA SER A 73 -14.17 -27.37 -3.21
C SER A 73 -14.97 -28.58 -3.73
N CYS A 74 -16.13 -28.87 -3.14
CA CYS A 74 -16.99 -29.98 -3.56
C CYS A 74 -17.76 -29.70 -4.86
N PHE A 75 -18.02 -28.43 -5.18
CA PHE A 75 -18.84 -28.04 -6.35
C PHE A 75 -18.01 -27.66 -7.59
N LYS A 76 -16.68 -27.79 -7.53
CA LYS A 76 -15.82 -27.24 -8.57
C LYS A 76 -15.62 -28.21 -9.74
N LYS A 77 -15.79 -27.70 -10.96
CA LYS A 77 -15.34 -28.34 -12.21
C LYS A 77 -13.93 -27.86 -12.56
N LYS A 78 -13.11 -28.75 -13.12
CA LYS A 78 -11.88 -28.34 -13.81
C LYS A 78 -12.23 -27.32 -14.90
N THR A 79 -11.39 -26.31 -15.02
CA THR A 79 -11.46 -25.32 -16.09
C THR A 79 -10.32 -25.59 -17.04
N ASP A 80 -10.60 -25.59 -18.34
CA ASP A 80 -9.58 -25.71 -19.39
C ASP A 80 -8.96 -24.34 -19.76
N ILE A 81 -9.41 -23.26 -19.12
CA ILE A 81 -8.94 -21.89 -19.32
C ILE A 81 -7.70 -21.62 -18.45
N ASP A 82 -6.70 -20.95 -19.02
CA ASP A 82 -5.51 -20.44 -18.32
C ASP A 82 -5.88 -19.55 -17.14
N VAL A 83 -5.13 -19.65 -16.05
CA VAL A 83 -5.46 -18.99 -14.77
C VAL A 83 -4.44 -17.90 -14.43
N ILE A 84 -4.91 -16.76 -13.91
CA ILE A 84 -4.05 -15.71 -13.35
C ILE A 84 -4.36 -15.54 -11.86
N LEU A 85 -3.33 -15.63 -11.02
CA LEU A 85 -3.44 -15.23 -9.62
C LEU A 85 -3.36 -13.71 -9.55
N SER A 86 -4.44 -13.05 -9.12
CA SER A 86 -4.50 -11.59 -9.03
C SER A 86 -4.99 -11.10 -7.68
N SER A 87 -4.13 -10.36 -7.00
CA SER A 87 -4.45 -9.52 -5.84
C SER A 87 -4.20 -8.04 -6.13
N ALA A 88 -4.17 -7.65 -7.42
CA ALA A 88 -4.14 -6.26 -7.81
C ALA A 88 -5.26 -5.49 -7.07
N TYR A 89 -4.94 -4.28 -6.61
CA TYR A 89 -5.82 -3.51 -5.73
C TYR A 89 -7.10 -2.98 -6.42
N PHE A 90 -7.20 -3.13 -7.74
CA PHE A 90 -8.39 -2.83 -8.53
C PHE A 90 -8.89 -4.05 -9.30
N ASN A 91 -10.17 -4.03 -9.66
CA ASN A 91 -10.79 -5.13 -10.37
C ASN A 91 -10.37 -5.15 -11.84
N LEU A 92 -9.62 -6.18 -12.23
CA LEU A 92 -9.21 -6.45 -13.60
C LEU A 92 -10.22 -7.30 -14.39
N ASN A 93 -11.22 -7.91 -13.72
CA ASN A 93 -12.18 -8.82 -14.37
C ASN A 93 -13.11 -8.13 -15.38
N ASN A 94 -13.22 -6.81 -15.31
CA ASN A 94 -14.07 -6.04 -16.23
C ASN A 94 -13.32 -5.64 -17.51
N ASN A 95 -12.05 -6.01 -17.64
CA ASN A 95 -11.27 -5.71 -18.83
C ASN A 95 -11.48 -6.81 -19.88
N SER A 96 -12.02 -6.43 -21.04
CA SER A 96 -12.35 -7.35 -22.12
C SER A 96 -11.16 -8.13 -22.66
N GLU A 97 -9.95 -7.57 -22.59
CA GLU A 97 -8.73 -8.19 -23.12
C GLU A 97 -8.22 -9.30 -22.19
N LEU A 98 -8.62 -9.30 -20.91
CA LEU A 98 -8.30 -10.36 -19.95
C LEU A 98 -9.36 -11.48 -19.90
N ASN A 99 -10.42 -11.41 -20.71
CA ASN A 99 -11.50 -12.40 -20.73
C ASN A 99 -11.05 -13.80 -21.17
N GLU A 100 -9.90 -13.92 -21.83
CA GLU A 100 -9.29 -15.21 -22.18
C GLU A 100 -8.66 -15.92 -20.98
N TYR A 101 -8.54 -15.25 -19.83
CA TYR A 101 -7.98 -15.80 -18.59
C TYR A 101 -9.01 -15.86 -17.48
N LEU A 102 -8.93 -16.90 -16.66
CA LEU A 102 -9.64 -16.95 -15.38
C LEU A 102 -8.81 -16.24 -14.30
N LEU A 103 -9.21 -15.02 -13.94
CA LEU A 103 -8.63 -14.30 -12.81
C LEU A 103 -9.19 -14.83 -11.48
N ILE A 104 -8.29 -15.23 -10.59
CA ILE A 104 -8.62 -15.69 -9.25
C ILE A 104 -7.78 -14.98 -8.21
N THR A 105 -8.35 -14.79 -7.03
CA THR A 105 -7.59 -14.27 -5.90
C THR A 105 -6.56 -15.30 -5.42
N PRO A 106 -5.33 -14.87 -5.05
CA PRO A 106 -4.35 -15.73 -4.44
C PRO A 106 -4.87 -16.46 -3.20
N PRO A 107 -4.36 -17.68 -2.94
CA PRO A 107 -4.89 -18.57 -1.89
C PRO A 107 -4.70 -18.04 -0.46
N TRP A 108 -3.78 -17.10 -0.24
CA TRP A 108 -3.45 -16.53 1.08
C TRP A 108 -4.28 -15.32 1.49
N ILE A 109 -5.04 -14.76 0.56
CA ILE A 109 -6.03 -13.73 0.90
C ILE A 109 -7.26 -14.50 1.40
N PHE A 110 -8.01 -13.99 2.38
CA PHE A 110 -9.28 -14.59 2.87
C PHE A 110 -10.50 -13.65 2.69
N GLY A 111 -11.61 -14.11 2.10
CA GLY A 111 -12.74 -13.23 1.78
C GLY A 111 -13.86 -13.82 0.91
N LYS A 112 -14.94 -13.05 0.72
CA LYS A 112 -16.20 -13.49 0.06
C LYS A 112 -16.07 -13.85 -1.42
N ASN A 113 -15.08 -13.30 -2.12
CA ASN A 113 -14.91 -13.46 -3.57
C ASN A 113 -13.88 -14.54 -3.95
N GLN A 114 -13.47 -15.36 -2.98
CA GLN A 114 -12.39 -16.32 -3.21
C GLN A 114 -12.88 -17.64 -3.76
N LYS A 115 -12.06 -18.18 -4.66
CA LYS A 115 -12.33 -19.43 -5.33
C LYS A 115 -11.18 -20.37 -5.04
N TYR A 116 -11.24 -21.11 -3.94
CA TYR A 116 -10.24 -22.15 -3.66
C TYR A 116 -10.35 -23.27 -4.69
N PHE A 117 -9.22 -23.84 -5.08
CA PHE A 117 -9.20 -24.98 -6.00
C PHE A 117 -9.17 -26.30 -5.25
N GLU A 118 -8.60 -26.31 -4.04
CA GLU A 118 -8.41 -27.52 -3.26
C GLU A 118 -8.50 -27.21 -1.76
N TYR A 119 -9.35 -27.96 -1.05
CA TYR A 119 -9.53 -27.75 0.39
C TYR A 119 -8.30 -28.13 1.22
N SER A 120 -7.53 -29.13 0.78
CA SER A 120 -6.24 -29.51 1.39
C SER A 120 -5.24 -28.37 1.34
N PHE A 121 -5.05 -27.76 0.16
CA PHE A 121 -4.15 -26.62 -0.01
C PHE A 121 -4.64 -25.37 0.74
N PHE A 122 -5.95 -25.14 0.76
CA PHE A 122 -6.56 -24.10 1.61
C PHE A 122 -6.22 -24.30 3.09
N LYS A 123 -6.38 -25.52 3.64
CA LYS A 123 -6.07 -25.81 5.05
C LYS A 123 -4.62 -25.45 5.39
N GLN A 124 -3.68 -25.82 4.52
CA GLN A 124 -2.27 -25.49 4.72
C GLN A 124 -2.02 -23.99 4.66
N THR A 125 -2.60 -23.30 3.67
CA THR A 125 -2.50 -21.84 3.55
C THR A 125 -3.05 -21.14 4.80
N PHE A 126 -4.20 -21.62 5.29
CA PHE A 126 -4.86 -21.11 6.48
C PHE A 126 -4.03 -21.32 7.74
N GLU A 127 -3.44 -22.50 7.91
CA GLU A 127 -2.54 -22.80 9.03
C GLU A 127 -1.31 -21.90 9.03
N LEU A 128 -0.66 -21.75 7.87
CA LEU A 128 0.52 -20.91 7.73
C LEU A 128 0.20 -19.43 7.99
N ASN A 129 -0.89 -18.91 7.45
CA ASN A 129 -1.35 -17.54 7.71
C ASN A 129 -1.66 -17.33 9.20
N HIS A 130 -2.29 -18.31 9.86
CA HIS A 130 -2.55 -18.24 11.29
C HIS A 130 -1.26 -18.19 12.13
N LYS A 131 -0.26 -19.03 11.80
CA LYS A 131 1.05 -18.97 12.47
C LYS A 131 1.80 -17.67 12.16
N LEU A 132 1.66 -17.13 10.94
CA LEU A 132 2.25 -15.85 10.54
C LEU A 132 1.69 -14.68 11.38
N ALA A 133 0.46 -14.81 11.89
CA ALA A 133 -0.15 -13.85 12.81
C ALA A 133 0.32 -14.00 14.28
N GLY A 134 1.19 -14.98 14.58
CA GLY A 134 1.74 -15.22 15.91
C GLY A 134 2.79 -14.20 16.35
N ASP A 135 3.37 -14.45 17.53
CA ASP A 135 4.39 -13.59 18.14
C ASP A 135 5.73 -13.70 17.41
N PHE A 136 6.60 -12.71 17.63
CA PHE A 136 7.95 -12.68 17.06
C PHE A 136 8.71 -14.00 17.24
N LYS A 137 8.72 -14.55 18.47
CA LYS A 137 9.40 -15.81 18.79
C LYS A 137 8.81 -17.02 18.06
N ASP A 138 7.53 -17.00 17.73
CA ASP A 138 6.86 -18.13 17.08
C ASP A 138 7.23 -18.22 15.60
N LEU A 139 7.49 -17.08 14.96
CA LEU A 139 7.95 -17.01 13.58
C LEU A 139 9.38 -17.54 13.39
N LEU A 140 10.19 -17.54 14.46
CA LEU A 140 11.58 -18.03 14.44
C LEU A 140 11.69 -19.53 14.74
N LYS A 141 10.60 -20.21 15.08
CA LYS A 141 10.66 -21.63 15.45
C LYS A 141 10.90 -22.54 14.23
N PRO A 142 11.63 -23.65 14.39
CA PRO A 142 11.88 -24.60 13.31
C PRO A 142 10.61 -25.21 12.68
N ASP A 143 9.52 -25.33 13.44
CA ASP A 143 8.25 -25.85 12.95
C ASP A 143 7.57 -24.89 11.96
N PHE A 144 7.67 -23.58 12.21
CA PHE A 144 7.21 -22.56 11.27
C PHE A 144 7.98 -22.64 9.94
N ILE A 145 9.32 -22.68 10.02
CA ILE A 145 10.18 -22.76 8.83
C ILE A 145 9.90 -24.05 8.05
N SER A 146 9.70 -25.17 8.74
CA SER A 146 9.35 -26.46 8.11
C SER A 146 7.99 -26.41 7.41
N LEU A 147 7.00 -25.76 8.02
CA LEU A 147 5.69 -25.54 7.41
C LEU A 147 5.80 -24.63 6.18
N ALA A 148 6.55 -23.54 6.27
CA ALA A 148 6.76 -22.62 5.15
C ALA A 148 7.47 -23.30 3.96
N LYS A 149 8.45 -24.17 4.22
CA LYS A 149 9.11 -24.99 3.19
C LYS A 149 8.15 -25.91 2.49
N ARG A 150 7.35 -26.66 3.25
CA ARG A 150 6.32 -27.55 2.70
C ARG A 150 5.31 -26.78 1.88
N TYR A 151 4.86 -25.65 2.40
CA TYR A 151 3.91 -24.78 1.71
C TYR A 151 4.46 -24.26 0.38
N LYS A 152 5.72 -23.80 0.33
CA LYS A 152 6.34 -23.36 -0.92
C LYS A 152 6.34 -24.47 -1.98
N PHE A 153 6.72 -25.70 -1.57
CA PHE A 153 6.70 -26.86 -2.46
C PHE A 153 5.28 -27.16 -2.96
N ASP A 154 4.31 -27.24 -2.06
CA ASP A 154 2.92 -27.52 -2.42
C ASP A 154 2.30 -26.40 -3.26
N PHE A 155 2.71 -25.14 -3.05
CA PHE A 155 2.29 -24.01 -3.86
C PHE A 155 2.83 -24.08 -5.28
N LYS A 156 4.08 -24.53 -5.47
CA LYS A 156 4.64 -24.78 -6.80
C LYS A 156 3.85 -25.84 -7.56
N GLU A 157 3.56 -26.96 -6.91
CA GLU A 157 2.72 -28.03 -7.48
C GLU A 157 1.30 -27.53 -7.80
N TYR A 158 0.75 -26.69 -6.93
CA TYR A 158 -0.54 -26.04 -7.15
C TYR A 158 -0.53 -25.15 -8.40
N VAL A 159 0.50 -24.33 -8.60
CA VAL A 159 0.65 -23.45 -9.78
C VAL A 159 0.65 -24.28 -11.07
N VAL A 160 1.45 -25.35 -11.11
CA VAL A 160 1.54 -26.24 -12.28
C VAL A 160 0.21 -26.95 -12.54
N ARG A 161 -0.38 -27.56 -11.52
CA ARG A 161 -1.61 -28.36 -11.64
C ARG A 161 -2.81 -27.55 -12.11
N HIS A 162 -2.92 -26.30 -11.68
CA HIS A 162 -4.03 -25.40 -12.04
C HIS A 162 -3.73 -24.52 -13.24
N ASN A 163 -2.65 -24.83 -13.99
CA ASN A 163 -2.28 -24.13 -15.21
C ASN A 163 -2.24 -22.60 -15.03
N ILE A 164 -1.67 -22.17 -13.90
CA ILE A 164 -1.53 -20.77 -13.56
C ILE A 164 -0.39 -20.17 -14.39
N LYS A 165 -0.68 -19.07 -15.08
CA LYS A 165 0.24 -18.45 -16.05
C LYS A 165 0.90 -17.17 -15.57
N ALA A 166 0.33 -16.48 -14.58
CA ALA A 166 0.87 -15.22 -14.09
C ALA A 166 0.44 -14.88 -12.67
N LEU A 167 1.20 -14.00 -12.04
CA LEU A 167 0.95 -13.47 -10.70
C LEU A 167 0.90 -11.94 -10.72
N PHE A 168 -0.25 -11.36 -10.36
CA PHE A 168 -0.46 -9.93 -10.20
C PHE A 168 -0.60 -9.59 -8.72
N LEU A 169 0.27 -8.72 -8.22
CA LEU A 169 0.35 -8.33 -6.80
C LEU A 169 0.22 -6.81 -6.66
N PRO A 170 -0.17 -6.30 -5.47
CA PRO A 170 -0.17 -4.86 -5.19
C PRO A 170 1.15 -4.35 -4.57
N GLN A 171 2.05 -5.26 -4.20
CA GLN A 171 3.35 -5.04 -3.56
C GLN A 171 4.18 -6.34 -3.62
N ASP A 172 5.49 -6.27 -3.37
CA ASP A 172 6.39 -7.44 -3.40
C ASP A 172 7.22 -7.68 -2.12
N ILE A 173 6.85 -7.05 -1.01
CA ILE A 173 7.53 -7.07 0.29
C ILE A 173 6.94 -8.05 1.32
N GLY A 174 5.68 -8.48 1.16
CA GLY A 174 5.00 -9.37 2.11
C GLY A 174 5.46 -10.83 2.03
N PHE A 175 5.27 -11.60 3.10
CA PHE A 175 5.74 -13.00 3.20
C PHE A 175 5.23 -13.89 2.07
N PHE A 176 3.92 -13.90 1.81
CA PHE A 176 3.34 -14.72 0.76
C PHE A 176 3.71 -14.20 -0.63
N GLU A 177 3.77 -12.87 -0.79
CA GLU A 177 4.15 -12.24 -2.05
C GLU A 177 5.58 -12.60 -2.46
N LYS A 178 6.55 -12.45 -1.55
CA LYS A 178 7.95 -12.85 -1.79
C LYS A 178 8.05 -14.33 -2.14
N MET A 179 7.42 -15.20 -1.36
CA MET A 179 7.44 -16.65 -1.62
C MET A 179 6.81 -17.01 -2.97
N ALA A 180 5.68 -16.39 -3.31
CA ALA A 180 5.00 -16.66 -4.56
C ALA A 180 5.82 -16.17 -5.76
N ILE A 181 6.44 -14.99 -5.66
CA ILE A 181 7.35 -14.49 -6.71
C ILE A 181 8.48 -15.48 -6.98
N ASP A 182 9.09 -16.04 -5.93
CA ASP A 182 10.18 -17.00 -6.11
C ASP A 182 9.70 -18.30 -6.75
N VAL A 183 8.51 -18.81 -6.39
CA VAL A 183 7.90 -19.97 -7.06
C VAL A 183 7.63 -19.68 -8.55
N PHE A 184 7.14 -18.49 -8.88
CA PHE A 184 6.88 -18.12 -10.27
C PHE A 184 8.17 -17.99 -11.08
N LYS A 185 9.23 -17.43 -10.50
CA LYS A 185 10.57 -17.39 -11.12
C LYS A 185 11.12 -18.80 -11.38
N GLU A 186 11.00 -19.70 -10.41
CA GLU A 186 11.41 -21.10 -10.58
C GLU A 186 10.64 -21.83 -11.70
N LEU A 187 9.42 -21.40 -12.00
CA LEU A 187 8.58 -21.92 -13.07
C LEU A 187 8.70 -21.11 -14.37
N ASN A 188 9.57 -20.10 -14.41
CA ASN A 188 9.71 -19.15 -15.52
C ASN A 188 8.40 -18.44 -15.91
N LEU A 189 7.52 -18.18 -14.94
CA LEU A 189 6.25 -17.50 -15.14
C LEU A 189 6.35 -16.01 -14.77
N PRO A 190 5.66 -15.11 -15.50
CA PRO A 190 5.72 -13.68 -15.25
C PRO A 190 5.02 -13.24 -13.96
N THR A 191 5.63 -12.27 -13.28
CA THR A 191 5.13 -11.62 -12.07
C THR A 191 5.04 -10.11 -12.23
N PHE A 192 3.96 -9.50 -11.73
CA PHE A 192 3.67 -8.07 -11.90
C PHE A 192 3.29 -7.42 -10.58
N ASN A 193 3.90 -6.28 -10.26
CA ASN A 193 3.55 -5.43 -9.13
C ASN A 193 2.74 -4.21 -9.65
N PHE A 194 1.44 -4.17 -9.36
CA PHE A 194 0.54 -3.06 -9.66
C PHE A 194 0.50 -2.08 -8.49
N ILE A 195 1.16 -0.93 -8.61
CA ILE A 195 1.24 0.05 -7.52
C ILE A 195 -0.15 0.63 -7.18
N HIS A 196 -0.42 0.75 -5.89
CA HIS A 196 -1.72 1.15 -5.32
C HIS A 196 -1.95 2.66 -5.24
N GLY A 197 -0.94 3.48 -5.54
CA GLY A 197 -0.94 4.90 -5.22
C GLY A 197 0.23 5.65 -5.83
N LEU A 198 0.28 6.96 -5.56
CA LEU A 198 1.53 7.71 -5.61
C LEU A 198 2.52 7.10 -4.60
N PRO A 199 3.72 6.69 -5.03
CA PRO A 199 4.71 6.13 -4.11
C PRO A 199 5.16 7.19 -3.10
N GLY A 200 5.11 6.84 -1.81
CA GLY A 200 5.74 7.63 -0.75
C GLY A 200 7.26 7.45 -0.68
N ILE A 201 7.78 6.44 -1.39
CA ILE A 201 9.21 6.12 -1.52
C ILE A 201 9.44 5.59 -2.93
N TYR A 202 10.57 5.97 -3.54
CA TYR A 202 11.07 5.37 -4.77
C TYR A 202 12.42 4.71 -4.45
N ASN A 203 12.52 3.40 -4.60
CA ASN A 203 13.77 2.65 -4.48
C ASN A 203 13.76 1.42 -5.40
N ASP A 204 14.93 0.84 -5.62
CA ASP A 204 15.14 -0.38 -6.42
C ASP A 204 15.20 -1.65 -5.55
N ILE A 205 14.82 -1.55 -4.28
CA ILE A 205 14.89 -2.65 -3.31
C ILE A 205 13.49 -3.23 -3.05
N ASP A 206 12.52 -2.39 -2.73
CA ASP A 206 11.13 -2.77 -2.39
C ASP A 206 10.18 -2.80 -3.60
N TYR A 207 10.72 -2.63 -4.82
CA TYR A 207 9.95 -2.63 -6.07
C TYR A 207 10.61 -3.46 -7.18
N ASN A 208 11.55 -4.33 -6.85
CA ASN A 208 12.39 -5.01 -7.83
C ASN A 208 12.33 -6.55 -7.75
N ARG A 209 11.47 -7.11 -6.90
CA ARG A 209 11.37 -8.58 -6.78
C ARG A 209 10.55 -9.17 -7.91
N THR A 210 9.48 -8.50 -8.33
CA THR A 210 8.70 -8.91 -9.51
C THR A 210 9.48 -8.71 -10.81
N ASP A 211 9.05 -9.40 -11.87
CA ASP A 211 9.59 -9.20 -13.22
C ASP A 211 9.27 -7.79 -13.73
N TYR A 212 8.05 -7.33 -13.46
CA TYR A 212 7.54 -6.04 -13.95
C TYR A 212 6.87 -5.21 -12.87
N LEU A 213 7.16 -3.91 -12.85
CA LEU A 213 6.47 -2.89 -12.07
C LEU A 213 5.48 -2.15 -12.97
N VAL A 214 4.20 -2.16 -12.61
CA VAL A 214 3.13 -1.53 -13.37
C VAL A 214 2.71 -0.23 -12.68
N VAL A 215 2.88 0.89 -13.38
CA VAL A 215 2.68 2.25 -12.86
C VAL A 215 1.64 3.03 -13.67
N TRP A 216 1.13 4.12 -13.09
CA TRP A 216 0.00 4.86 -13.68
C TRP A 216 0.43 5.83 -14.77
N GLY A 217 1.61 6.44 -14.67
CA GLY A 217 2.05 7.49 -15.58
C GLY A 217 3.56 7.55 -15.75
N GLU A 218 3.99 8.29 -16.76
CA GLU A 218 5.40 8.43 -17.14
C GLU A 218 6.26 9.09 -16.05
N SER A 219 5.71 10.04 -15.29
CA SER A 219 6.48 10.67 -14.20
C SER A 219 6.78 9.69 -13.07
N ILE A 220 5.86 8.77 -12.75
CA ILE A 220 6.12 7.70 -11.78
C ILE A 220 7.25 6.80 -12.29
N LYS A 221 7.20 6.40 -13.57
CA LYS A 221 8.28 5.61 -14.20
C LYS A 221 9.63 6.33 -14.11
N LYS A 222 9.70 7.60 -14.50
CA LYS A 222 10.93 8.42 -14.43
C LYS A 222 11.50 8.47 -13.02
N ASN A 223 10.65 8.61 -12.00
CA ASN A 223 11.08 8.65 -10.60
C ASN A 223 11.69 7.32 -10.14
N PHE A 224 11.09 6.19 -10.51
CA PHE A 224 11.68 4.87 -10.23
C PHE A 224 13.00 4.64 -10.98
N VAL A 225 13.10 5.07 -12.25
CA VAL A 225 14.36 5.00 -13.01
C VAL A 225 15.45 5.84 -12.35
N LYS A 226 15.12 7.06 -11.90
CA LYS A 226 16.04 7.92 -11.14
C LYS A 226 16.48 7.28 -9.82
N ALA A 227 15.61 6.48 -9.21
CA ALA A 227 15.92 5.71 -8.01
C ALA A 227 16.69 4.40 -8.26
N GLY A 228 17.07 4.11 -9.51
CA GLY A 228 17.92 2.97 -9.88
C GLY A 228 17.19 1.76 -10.47
N LEU A 229 15.86 1.79 -10.57
CA LEU A 229 15.09 0.66 -11.11
C LEU A 229 15.27 0.56 -12.63
N ASN A 230 15.44 -0.66 -13.15
CA ASN A 230 15.62 -0.88 -14.58
C ASN A 230 14.38 -0.39 -15.38
N PRO A 231 14.54 0.54 -16.34
CA PRO A 231 13.43 1.07 -17.14
C PRO A 231 12.63 0.02 -17.92
N ASP A 232 13.26 -1.10 -18.31
CA ASP A 232 12.62 -2.19 -19.05
C ASP A 232 11.68 -3.03 -18.19
N LYS A 233 11.84 -2.98 -16.86
CA LYS A 233 10.90 -3.61 -15.92
C LYS A 233 9.65 -2.76 -15.70
N ILE A 234 9.64 -1.49 -16.07
CA ILE A 234 8.56 -0.56 -15.70
C ILE A 234 7.59 -0.36 -16.86
N ILE A 235 6.35 -0.78 -16.64
CA ILE A 235 5.23 -0.68 -17.57
C ILE A 235 4.33 0.48 -17.14
N VAL A 236 4.17 1.48 -18.02
CA VAL A 236 3.16 2.52 -17.83
C VAL A 236 1.84 2.02 -18.39
N ASN A 237 0.88 1.79 -17.50
CA ASN A 237 -0.39 1.13 -17.84
C ASN A 237 -1.61 2.01 -17.53
N GLY A 238 -1.45 3.16 -16.87
CA GLY A 238 -2.61 3.92 -16.39
C GLY A 238 -3.30 3.24 -15.21
N HIS A 239 -4.52 3.69 -14.94
CA HIS A 239 -5.37 3.13 -13.90
C HIS A 239 -6.84 3.15 -14.39
N PRO A 240 -7.60 2.04 -14.27
CA PRO A 240 -8.96 1.96 -14.82
C PRO A 240 -9.92 3.01 -14.27
N LYS A 241 -9.88 3.28 -12.94
CA LYS A 241 -10.62 4.36 -12.27
C LYS A 241 -10.53 5.73 -12.96
N TYR A 242 -9.38 6.07 -13.58
CA TYR A 242 -9.13 7.40 -14.13
C TYR A 242 -9.22 7.46 -15.66
N SER A 243 -9.39 6.33 -16.34
CA SER A 243 -9.32 6.20 -17.81
C SER A 243 -10.38 6.99 -18.59
N SER A 244 -11.46 7.41 -17.94
CA SER A 244 -12.59 8.12 -18.56
C SER A 244 -12.85 9.50 -17.95
N LEU A 245 -11.96 10.00 -17.09
CA LEU A 245 -12.18 11.26 -16.39
C LEU A 245 -11.71 12.46 -17.21
N SER A 246 -12.52 13.50 -17.23
CA SER A 246 -12.08 14.83 -17.67
C SER A 246 -11.15 15.41 -16.61
N LEU A 247 -9.89 15.61 -16.97
CA LEU A 247 -8.87 16.19 -16.10
C LEU A 247 -8.89 17.74 -16.12
N ASP A 248 -9.76 18.33 -16.93
CA ASP A 248 -9.95 19.77 -17.00
C ASP A 248 -11.00 20.19 -15.96
N GLN A 249 -10.53 20.56 -14.77
CA GLN A 249 -11.36 21.03 -13.66
C GLN A 249 -11.04 22.49 -13.32
N ASN A 250 -12.02 23.20 -12.74
CA ASN A 250 -11.73 24.45 -12.05
C ASN A 250 -11.51 24.14 -10.57
N LEU A 251 -10.30 24.40 -10.09
CA LEU A 251 -9.95 24.14 -8.70
C LEU A 251 -10.63 25.14 -7.75
N ARG A 252 -11.28 24.64 -6.71
CA ARG A 252 -11.77 25.43 -5.58
C ARG A 252 -10.62 25.74 -4.62
N PHE A 253 -10.60 26.97 -4.09
CA PHE A 253 -9.67 27.41 -3.06
C PHE A 253 -10.31 28.51 -2.21
N GLU A 254 -11.04 28.10 -1.18
CA GLU A 254 -11.55 29.00 -0.14
C GLU A 254 -11.27 28.44 1.26
N LEU A 255 -11.28 29.31 2.28
CA LEU A 255 -10.93 28.97 3.66
C LEU A 255 -12.16 28.63 4.54
N ASP A 256 -13.32 28.43 3.94
CA ASP A 256 -14.61 28.20 4.63
C ASP A 256 -14.88 26.72 4.97
N ASN A 257 -14.45 25.79 4.12
CA ASN A 257 -14.64 24.34 4.32
C ASN A 257 -13.39 23.53 3.95
N ILE A 258 -12.34 23.74 4.76
CA ILE A 258 -11.05 23.08 4.62
C ILE A 258 -11.13 21.64 5.14
N LEU A 259 -10.60 20.70 4.36
CA LEU A 259 -10.33 19.33 4.78
C LEU A 259 -8.83 19.13 5.00
N ILE A 260 -8.46 18.77 6.22
CA ILE A 260 -7.07 18.40 6.58
C ILE A 260 -6.95 16.88 6.52
N ILE A 261 -5.93 16.40 5.79
CA ILE A 261 -5.52 15.00 5.78
C ILE A 261 -4.34 14.83 6.74
N THR A 262 -4.45 13.87 7.66
CA THR A 262 -3.33 13.54 8.56
C THR A 262 -2.16 12.92 7.81
N LYS A 263 -0.97 13.01 8.40
CA LYS A 263 0.19 12.22 7.99
C LYS A 263 0.21 10.96 8.87
N SER A 264 0.34 9.78 8.27
CA SER A 264 0.40 8.53 9.03
C SER A 264 1.84 8.05 9.20
N LEU A 265 2.12 7.44 10.35
CA LEU A 265 3.39 6.74 10.54
C LEU A 265 3.35 5.36 9.88
N ASN A 266 4.50 4.92 9.38
CA ASN A 266 4.67 3.56 8.89
C ASN A 266 4.67 2.56 10.05
N GLY A 267 3.75 1.59 10.02
CA GLY A 267 3.67 0.51 11.02
C GLY A 267 4.65 -0.64 10.76
N SER A 268 5.56 -0.51 9.80
CA SER A 268 6.60 -1.48 9.50
C SER A 268 7.80 -0.74 8.90
N GLN A 269 8.88 -1.48 8.62
CA GLN A 269 10.10 -0.94 8.04
C GLN A 269 10.30 -1.50 6.64
N PHE A 270 10.80 -0.64 5.76
CA PHE A 270 11.23 -0.99 4.42
C PHE A 270 12.57 -1.73 4.44
N SER A 271 12.96 -2.33 3.32
CA SER A 271 14.11 -3.25 3.30
C SER A 271 15.47 -2.53 3.34
N ASP A 272 15.50 -1.22 3.08
CA ASP A 272 16.73 -0.45 2.86
C ASP A 272 17.22 0.33 4.09
N SER A 273 16.31 0.68 5.00
CA SER A 273 16.58 1.65 6.05
C SER A 273 15.66 1.50 7.26
N LEU A 274 16.22 1.79 8.44
CA LEU A 274 15.42 1.92 9.65
C LEU A 274 15.06 3.39 9.89
N ILE A 275 13.77 3.70 9.77
CA ILE A 275 13.19 5.02 10.01
C ILE A 275 12.09 4.87 11.06
N VAL A 276 12.34 5.42 12.25
CA VAL A 276 11.40 5.42 13.37
C VAL A 276 10.91 6.84 13.57
N GLY A 277 9.68 7.10 13.15
CA GLY A 277 9.04 8.39 13.36
C GLY A 277 8.59 8.59 14.81
N ASP A 278 8.65 9.83 15.30
CA ASP A 278 8.05 10.20 16.57
C ASP A 278 6.56 10.49 16.38
N ARG A 279 5.69 9.74 17.06
CA ARG A 279 4.23 9.95 17.01
C ARG A 279 3.80 11.32 17.54
N SER A 280 4.60 11.97 18.38
CA SER A 280 4.34 13.34 18.82
C SER A 280 4.30 14.31 17.63
N ASN A 281 5.06 14.01 16.58
CA ASN A 281 5.11 14.82 15.38
C ASN A 281 3.79 14.82 14.59
N LEU A 282 2.95 13.80 14.74
CA LEU A 282 1.61 13.78 14.16
C LEU A 282 0.71 14.87 14.77
N ILE A 283 0.89 15.14 16.07
CA ILE A 283 0.19 16.21 16.77
C ILE A 283 0.80 17.56 16.38
N TYR A 284 2.14 17.66 16.36
CA TYR A 284 2.84 18.87 15.89
C TYR A 284 2.35 19.30 14.51
N TYR A 285 2.25 18.37 13.55
CA TYR A 285 1.74 18.62 12.21
C TYR A 285 0.38 19.32 12.21
N LEU A 286 -0.57 18.79 12.99
CA LEU A 286 -1.91 19.37 13.09
C LEU A 286 -1.90 20.73 13.79
N LEU A 287 -1.16 20.87 14.89
CA LEU A 287 -1.07 22.13 15.64
C LEU A 287 -0.41 23.24 14.82
N SER A 288 0.59 22.88 14.00
CA SER A 288 1.25 23.79 13.07
C SER A 288 0.28 24.32 12.00
N ILE A 289 -0.50 23.43 11.36
CA ILE A 289 -1.55 23.86 10.41
C ILE A 289 -2.59 24.74 11.11
N LYS A 290 -3.07 24.33 12.30
CA LYS A 290 -4.04 25.11 13.09
C LYS A 290 -3.52 26.53 13.34
N LYS A 291 -2.28 26.66 13.80
CA LYS A 291 -1.65 27.96 14.09
C LYS A 291 -1.68 28.90 12.89
N VAL A 292 -1.36 28.40 11.69
CA VAL A 292 -1.44 29.21 10.45
C VAL A 292 -2.88 29.58 10.11
N LEU A 293 -3.80 28.62 10.17
CA LEU A 293 -5.20 28.83 9.82
C LEU A 293 -5.92 29.80 10.77
N GLU A 294 -5.62 29.78 12.07
CA GLU A 294 -6.16 30.72 13.04
C GLU A 294 -5.72 32.16 12.76
N LYS A 295 -4.46 32.39 12.35
CA LYS A 295 -4.00 33.72 11.91
C LYS A 295 -4.80 34.24 10.73
N LEU A 296 -5.24 33.35 9.85
CA LEU A 296 -6.08 33.65 8.68
C LEU A 296 -7.58 33.72 9.02
N GLY A 297 -7.95 33.66 10.31
CA GLY A 297 -9.33 33.81 10.78
C GLY A 297 -10.19 32.56 10.65
N VAL A 298 -9.61 31.40 10.30
CA VAL A 298 -10.32 30.12 10.25
C VAL A 298 -10.61 29.65 11.68
N LYS A 299 -11.86 29.28 11.95
CA LYS A 299 -12.32 28.86 13.28
C LYS A 299 -12.49 27.37 13.44
N LYS A 300 -12.70 26.66 12.34
CA LYS A 300 -12.92 25.21 12.31
C LYS A 300 -12.54 24.62 10.97
N VAL A 301 -12.17 23.35 10.98
CA VAL A 301 -11.79 22.56 9.82
C VAL A 301 -12.32 21.13 9.97
N ARG A 302 -12.44 20.42 8.85
CA ARG A 302 -12.67 18.98 8.85
C ARG A 302 -11.32 18.26 8.91
N LEU A 303 -11.21 17.24 9.76
CA LEU A 303 -10.00 16.42 9.91
C LEU A 303 -10.29 14.98 9.51
N ARG A 304 -9.53 14.45 8.56
CA ARG A 304 -9.64 13.07 8.10
C ARG A 304 -8.38 12.27 8.41
N PRO A 305 -8.40 11.42 9.45
CA PRO A 305 -7.30 10.51 9.74
C PRO A 305 -7.14 9.42 8.68
N HIS A 306 -5.92 8.95 8.48
CA HIS A 306 -5.64 7.82 7.60
C HIS A 306 -6.39 6.57 8.10
N PRO A 307 -6.85 5.65 7.22
CA PRO A 307 -7.62 4.48 7.63
C PRO A 307 -6.98 3.60 8.71
N SER A 308 -5.65 3.58 8.81
CA SER A 308 -4.90 2.85 9.85
C SER A 308 -4.83 3.56 11.21
N GLU A 309 -5.23 4.83 11.30
CA GLU A 309 -5.02 5.67 12.48
C GLU A 309 -6.23 5.75 13.40
N ASN A 310 -5.97 5.84 14.69
CA ASN A 310 -6.99 5.89 15.72
C ASN A 310 -7.46 7.32 16.00
N ILE A 311 -8.70 7.62 15.62
CA ILE A 311 -9.35 8.91 15.85
C ILE A 311 -9.37 9.27 17.34
N ASP A 312 -9.65 8.31 18.22
CA ASP A 312 -9.75 8.55 19.66
C ASP A 312 -8.40 8.93 20.29
N TRP A 313 -7.29 8.57 19.66
CA TRP A 313 -5.96 8.97 20.11
C TRP A 313 -5.74 10.46 19.86
N TYR A 314 -6.08 10.96 18.68
CA TYR A 314 -6.01 12.39 18.34
C TYR A 314 -6.86 13.25 19.29
N HIS A 315 -8.06 12.80 19.63
CA HIS A 315 -8.98 13.49 20.55
C HIS A 315 -8.40 13.82 21.93
N LYS A 316 -7.29 13.20 22.34
CA LYS A 316 -6.61 13.48 23.61
C LYS A 316 -5.69 14.69 23.56
N TYR A 317 -5.31 15.14 22.36
CA TYR A 317 -4.24 16.11 22.16
C TYR A 317 -4.65 17.33 21.32
N ILE A 318 -5.75 17.26 20.57
CA ILE A 318 -6.24 18.36 19.73
C ILE A 318 -7.65 18.81 20.13
N GLU A 319 -7.94 20.07 19.90
CA GLU A 319 -9.23 20.69 20.23
C GLU A 319 -10.34 20.26 19.27
N LYS A 320 -11.44 19.74 19.83
CA LYS A 320 -12.57 19.21 19.05
C LYS A 320 -13.38 20.28 18.34
N ASP A 321 -13.37 21.51 18.86
CA ASP A 321 -14.13 22.62 18.29
C ASP A 321 -13.46 23.16 17.02
N PHE A 322 -12.12 23.10 16.97
CA PHE A 322 -11.36 23.44 15.76
C PHE A 322 -11.33 22.25 14.77
N PHE A 323 -10.98 21.05 15.23
CA PHE A 323 -10.87 19.85 14.39
C PHE A 323 -12.12 18.97 14.48
N VAL A 324 -13.00 19.11 13.50
CA VAL A 324 -14.21 18.27 13.37
C VAL A 324 -13.87 17.03 12.54
N PHE A 325 -14.00 15.84 13.11
CA PHE A 325 -13.65 14.62 12.38
C PHE A 325 -14.59 14.36 11.20
N ASP A 326 -13.98 14.07 10.06
CA ASP A 326 -14.63 13.73 8.80
C ASP A 326 -14.74 12.20 8.68
N THR A 327 -15.99 11.70 8.71
CA THR A 327 -16.30 10.27 8.68
C THR A 327 -16.96 9.81 7.39
N ASP A 328 -17.17 10.73 6.44
CA ASP A 328 -17.76 10.46 5.13
C ASP A 328 -16.83 9.58 4.26
N ASP A 329 -17.36 9.05 3.16
CA ASP A 329 -16.49 8.46 2.14
C ASP A 329 -15.64 9.56 1.47
N LEU A 330 -14.43 9.20 1.02
CA LEU A 330 -13.45 10.19 0.57
C LEU A 330 -13.97 11.06 -0.59
N LYS A 331 -14.78 10.51 -1.50
CA LYS A 331 -15.31 11.28 -2.62
C LYS A 331 -16.29 12.35 -2.13
N THR A 332 -17.19 11.98 -1.21
CA THR A 332 -18.11 12.92 -0.57
C THR A 332 -17.34 14.00 0.19
N SER A 333 -16.32 13.60 0.96
CA SER A 333 -15.46 14.54 1.69
C SER A 333 -14.83 15.57 0.78
N LEU A 334 -14.23 15.13 -0.34
CA LEU A 334 -13.57 15.99 -1.34
C LEU A 334 -14.56 16.88 -2.10
N THR A 335 -15.69 16.34 -2.56
CA THR A 335 -16.75 17.10 -3.24
C THR A 335 -17.18 18.30 -2.40
N ASN A 336 -17.37 18.09 -1.10
CA ASN A 336 -17.82 19.13 -0.19
C ASN A 336 -16.72 20.14 0.19
N SER A 337 -15.45 19.83 -0.04
CA SER A 337 -14.32 20.71 0.33
C SER A 337 -14.18 21.90 -0.60
N SER A 338 -13.76 23.02 -0.01
CA SER A 338 -13.29 24.21 -0.75
C SER A 338 -11.77 24.29 -0.80
N LEU A 339 -11.06 23.57 0.06
CA LEU A 339 -9.61 23.40 0.05
C LEU A 339 -9.24 22.09 0.75
N VAL A 340 -8.18 21.43 0.28
CA VAL A 340 -7.54 20.33 1.00
C VAL A 340 -6.13 20.73 1.43
N ILE A 341 -5.76 20.42 2.67
CA ILE A 341 -4.38 20.58 3.16
C ILE A 341 -3.90 19.20 3.63
N GLY A 342 -2.72 18.77 3.17
CA GLY A 342 -2.18 17.49 3.54
C GLY A 342 -0.71 17.32 3.13
N GLY A 343 -0.09 16.20 3.52
CA GLY A 343 1.25 15.86 3.07
C GLY A 343 1.25 15.02 1.77
N THR A 344 2.31 14.24 1.60
CA THR A 344 2.49 13.23 0.55
C THR A 344 1.37 12.19 0.65
N SER A 345 0.47 12.18 -0.33
CA SER A 345 -0.67 11.25 -0.36
C SER A 345 -1.23 11.10 -1.77
N THR A 346 -1.80 9.92 -2.06
CA THR A 346 -2.60 9.73 -3.28
C THR A 346 -3.85 10.61 -3.28
N THR A 347 -4.34 11.04 -2.11
CA THR A 347 -5.44 12.00 -1.99
C THR A 347 -5.13 13.34 -2.68
N PHE A 348 -3.86 13.67 -2.91
CA PHE A 348 -3.45 14.79 -3.76
C PHE A 348 -4.11 14.71 -5.14
N LEU A 349 -3.92 13.61 -5.87
CA LEU A 349 -4.48 13.45 -7.22
C LEU A 349 -6.01 13.40 -7.17
N GLU A 350 -6.57 12.73 -6.17
CA GLU A 350 -8.03 12.60 -6.03
C GLU A 350 -8.70 13.95 -5.73
N ALA A 351 -8.08 14.83 -4.94
CA ALA A 351 -8.60 16.17 -4.68
C ALA A 351 -8.66 17.01 -5.97
N LEU A 352 -7.59 16.98 -6.79
CA LEU A 352 -7.54 17.71 -8.05
C LEU A 352 -8.59 17.19 -9.04
N ILE A 353 -8.79 15.88 -9.10
CA ILE A 353 -9.83 15.24 -9.92
C ILE A 353 -11.23 15.69 -9.52
N GLU A 354 -11.50 15.87 -8.22
CA GLU A 354 -12.78 16.38 -7.70
C GLU A 354 -12.87 17.92 -7.72
N GLY A 355 -11.90 18.59 -8.37
CA GLY A 355 -11.88 20.04 -8.57
C GLY A 355 -11.59 20.85 -7.31
N VAL A 356 -10.81 20.32 -6.37
CA VAL A 356 -10.37 21.03 -5.15
C VAL A 356 -8.86 21.17 -5.15
N ASN A 357 -8.37 22.39 -4.88
CA ASN A 357 -6.93 22.60 -4.75
C ASN A 357 -6.39 21.85 -3.53
N TYR A 358 -5.18 21.30 -3.67
CA TYR A 358 -4.47 20.62 -2.59
C TYR A 358 -3.21 21.40 -2.24
N VAL A 359 -3.16 21.95 -1.03
CA VAL A 359 -1.95 22.59 -0.50
C VAL A 359 -1.11 21.53 0.21
N VAL A 360 0.05 21.25 -0.36
CA VAL A 360 0.98 20.28 0.22
C VAL A 360 1.74 20.95 1.36
N TYR A 361 1.59 20.41 2.57
CA TYR A 361 2.35 20.82 3.74
C TYR A 361 3.21 19.64 4.23
N GLU A 362 4.52 19.78 4.05
CA GLU A 362 5.54 18.80 4.41
C GLU A 362 6.67 19.48 5.19
N PRO A 363 6.44 19.82 6.48
CA PRO A 363 7.43 20.50 7.29
C PRO A 363 8.72 19.69 7.41
N LEU A 364 9.86 20.37 7.30
CA LEU A 364 11.18 19.74 7.37
C LEU A 364 11.87 19.98 8.71
N ILE A 365 12.57 18.94 9.18
CA ILE A 365 13.52 18.97 10.30
C ILE A 365 14.84 18.41 9.75
N GLU A 366 15.88 19.25 9.69
CA GLU A 366 17.23 18.85 9.25
C GLU A 366 17.23 18.04 7.93
N ASP A 367 16.43 18.50 6.95
CA ASP A 367 16.21 17.91 5.62
C ASP A 367 15.27 16.69 5.52
N THR A 368 14.73 16.21 6.64
CA THR A 368 13.75 15.12 6.65
C THR A 368 12.34 15.61 6.96
N LEU A 369 11.34 14.89 6.46
CA LEU A 369 9.96 15.04 6.87
C LEU A 369 9.82 14.69 8.36
N ILE A 370 8.72 15.13 8.96
CA ILE A 370 8.42 14.86 10.37
C ILE A 370 8.26 13.37 10.74
N ASP A 371 8.12 12.48 9.77
CA ASP A 371 8.11 11.02 9.95
C ASP A 371 9.50 10.38 9.79
N GLY A 372 10.52 11.19 9.50
CA GLY A 372 11.92 10.81 9.30
C GLY A 372 12.29 10.40 7.87
N PHE A 373 11.34 10.40 6.93
CA PHE A 373 11.61 10.11 5.52
C PHE A 373 12.10 11.36 4.79
N TYR A 374 12.75 11.18 3.64
CA TYR A 374 12.99 12.29 2.73
C TYR A 374 11.74 12.58 1.90
N PRO A 375 11.45 13.85 1.56
CA PRO A 375 10.38 14.15 0.62
C PRO A 375 10.69 13.52 -0.75
N VAL A 376 9.65 13.09 -1.46
CA VAL A 376 9.76 12.45 -2.79
C VAL A 376 8.91 13.18 -3.82
N ALA A 377 9.28 13.07 -5.10
CA ALA A 377 8.54 13.69 -6.20
C ALA A 377 7.07 13.22 -6.27
N PRO A 378 6.10 14.14 -6.53
CA PRO A 378 6.31 15.55 -6.86
C PRO A 378 6.42 16.50 -5.64
N PHE A 379 6.40 15.96 -4.43
CA PHE A 379 6.35 16.72 -3.17
C PHE A 379 7.72 17.20 -2.67
N ASP A 380 8.81 16.81 -3.34
CA ASP A 380 10.19 17.21 -3.04
C ASP A 380 10.60 18.56 -3.66
N ARG A 381 9.66 19.30 -4.26
CA ARG A 381 9.88 20.53 -5.06
C ARG A 381 10.65 20.31 -6.37
N SER A 382 10.87 19.06 -6.79
CA SER A 382 11.39 18.81 -8.14
C SER A 382 10.39 19.21 -9.24
N GLU A 383 9.10 19.26 -8.89
CA GLU A 383 8.01 19.60 -9.80
C GLU A 383 7.41 20.97 -9.47
N LYS A 384 7.59 21.94 -10.38
CA LYS A 384 7.15 23.33 -10.19
C LYS A 384 5.62 23.46 -10.22
N LYS A 385 4.93 22.50 -10.82
CA LYS A 385 3.47 22.43 -10.88
C LYS A 385 2.81 22.20 -9.52
N VAL A 386 3.57 21.77 -8.51
CA VAL A 386 3.08 21.43 -7.18
C VAL A 386 3.67 22.39 -6.13
N PRO A 387 2.91 23.38 -5.65
CA PRO A 387 3.31 24.20 -4.52
C PRO A 387 3.42 23.36 -3.24
N VAL A 388 4.58 23.41 -2.59
CA VAL A 388 4.85 22.67 -1.34
C VAL A 388 5.37 23.62 -0.27
N ALA A 389 4.67 23.70 0.86
CA ALA A 389 5.13 24.39 2.06
C ALA A 389 5.95 23.44 2.96
N ARG A 390 7.12 23.89 3.39
CA ARG A 390 8.07 23.21 4.30
C ARG A 390 8.20 23.92 5.65
N SER A 391 7.52 25.04 5.83
CA SER A 391 7.40 25.76 7.10
C SER A 391 6.00 26.36 7.26
N GLU A 392 5.69 26.83 8.47
CA GLU A 392 4.45 27.56 8.75
C GLU A 392 4.34 28.84 7.91
N GLU A 393 5.44 29.56 7.72
CA GLU A 393 5.50 30.80 6.94
C GLU A 393 5.19 30.56 5.46
N GLU A 394 5.76 29.50 4.88
CA GLU A 394 5.47 29.15 3.48
C GLU A 394 4.03 28.64 3.31
N LEU A 395 3.48 27.95 4.31
CA LEU A 395 2.06 27.56 4.31
C LEU A 395 1.17 28.80 4.35
N GLU A 396 1.47 29.75 5.24
CA GLU A 396 0.77 31.03 5.35
C GLU A 396 0.83 31.82 4.03
N GLU A 397 2.00 31.84 3.38
CA GLU A 397 2.19 32.49 2.07
C GLU A 397 1.33 31.86 0.97
N ILE A 398 1.36 30.52 0.85
CA ILE A 398 0.56 29.78 -0.15
C ILE A 398 -0.93 30.05 0.04
N LEU A 399 -1.42 30.00 1.28
CA LEU A 399 -2.82 30.23 1.62
C LEU A 399 -3.23 31.68 1.36
N THR A 400 -2.41 32.64 1.76
CA THR A 400 -2.67 34.08 1.57
C THR A 400 -2.71 34.46 0.09
N LYS A 401 -1.76 33.93 -0.70
CA LYS A 401 -1.67 34.20 -2.14
C LYS A 401 -2.62 33.34 -2.99
N LYS A 402 -3.34 32.40 -2.37
CA LYS A 402 -4.20 31.40 -3.04
C LYS A 402 -3.47 30.69 -4.19
N VAL A 403 -2.29 30.13 -3.90
CA VAL A 403 -1.46 29.49 -4.94
C VAL A 403 -2.05 28.14 -5.34
N PHE A 404 -2.36 27.99 -6.63
CA PHE A 404 -2.94 26.77 -7.19
C PHE A 404 -1.89 25.77 -7.68
N VAL A 405 -2.25 24.49 -7.59
CA VAL A 405 -1.58 23.41 -8.33
C VAL A 405 -1.87 23.59 -9.83
N ASP A 406 -0.87 23.39 -10.66
CA ASP A 406 -1.06 23.29 -12.11
C ASP A 406 -1.62 21.89 -12.44
N LEU A 407 -2.87 21.86 -12.89
CA LEU A 407 -3.63 20.64 -13.21
C LEU A 407 -2.99 19.75 -14.27
N THR A 408 -2.08 20.28 -15.09
CA THR A 408 -1.36 19.45 -16.07
C THR A 408 -0.53 18.34 -15.40
N ILE A 409 -0.26 18.45 -14.09
CA ILE A 409 0.37 17.39 -13.28
C ILE A 409 -0.41 16.06 -13.32
N LEU A 410 -1.73 16.10 -13.51
CA LEU A 410 -2.54 14.89 -13.62
C LEU A 410 -2.14 14.06 -14.85
N ASN A 411 -1.84 14.70 -15.98
CA ASN A 411 -1.41 14.02 -17.20
C ASN A 411 -0.01 13.42 -17.08
N ASP A 412 0.83 13.97 -16.21
CA ASP A 412 2.19 13.49 -15.98
C ASP A 412 2.20 12.19 -15.15
N TYR A 413 1.31 12.11 -14.16
CA TYR A 413 1.24 11.01 -13.18
C TYR A 413 0.16 9.97 -13.48
N ILE A 414 -0.82 10.28 -14.33
CA ILE A 414 -1.90 9.38 -14.74
C ILE A 414 -2.00 9.35 -16.26
N SER A 415 -1.71 8.20 -16.87
CA SER A 415 -2.02 7.94 -18.27
C SER A 415 -3.54 7.94 -18.47
N LYS A 416 -4.01 8.67 -19.48
CA LYS A 416 -5.43 8.73 -19.86
C LYS A 416 -5.98 7.38 -20.30
N GLU A 417 -5.14 6.50 -20.83
CA GLU A 417 -5.54 5.17 -21.29
C GLU A 417 -5.06 4.09 -20.33
N PHE A 418 -5.92 3.10 -20.08
CA PHE A 418 -5.57 1.87 -19.38
C PHE A 418 -5.17 0.79 -20.40
N LYS A 419 -3.87 0.49 -20.53
CA LYS A 419 -3.28 -0.26 -21.66
C LYS A 419 -2.90 -1.70 -21.31
N THR A 420 -3.89 -2.58 -21.20
CA THR A 420 -3.66 -3.99 -20.82
C THR A 420 -2.86 -4.80 -21.83
N ASP A 421 -2.85 -4.41 -23.11
CA ASP A 421 -2.03 -5.02 -24.17
C ASP A 421 -0.55 -5.21 -23.77
N ALA A 422 0.05 -4.21 -23.10
CA ALA A 422 1.47 -4.29 -22.71
C ALA A 422 1.71 -5.44 -21.72
N VAL A 423 0.79 -5.65 -20.77
CA VAL A 423 0.85 -6.78 -19.83
C VAL A 423 0.57 -8.09 -20.56
N LEU A 424 -0.44 -8.13 -21.43
CA LEU A 424 -0.85 -9.33 -22.17
C LEU A 424 0.23 -9.85 -23.13
N ASN A 425 0.93 -8.97 -23.83
CA ASN A 425 2.03 -9.34 -24.72
C ASN A 425 3.17 -10.03 -23.95
N LEU A 426 3.40 -9.63 -22.69
CA LEU A 426 4.40 -10.25 -21.82
C LEU A 426 3.95 -11.62 -21.30
N LEU A 427 2.64 -11.84 -21.15
CA LEU A 427 2.08 -13.16 -20.84
C LEU A 427 2.33 -14.15 -21.99
N LYS A 428 2.12 -13.70 -23.23
CA LYS A 428 2.23 -14.52 -24.45
C LYS A 428 3.67 -14.86 -24.86
N THR A 429 4.64 -14.05 -24.43
CA THR A 429 6.07 -14.25 -24.75
C THR A 429 6.79 -15.18 -23.78
N LYS A 430 6.42 -15.20 -22.48
CA LYS A 430 7.00 -16.13 -21.48
C LYS A 430 6.36 -17.52 -21.45
N THR A 431 5.23 -17.72 -22.13
CA THR A 431 4.52 -19.03 -22.19
C THR A 431 4.90 -19.89 -23.39
N LYS A 432 5.75 -19.40 -24.29
CA LYS A 432 6.43 -20.18 -25.33
C LYS A 432 7.80 -20.61 -24.84
#